data_AF-A0A6N2V7S0-F1
#
_entry.id   AF-A0A6N2V7S0-F1
#
_cell.length_a   1.000
_cell.length_b   1.000
_cell.length_c   1.000
_cell.angle_alpha   90.00
_cell.angle_beta   90.00
_cell.angle_gamma   90.00
#
_symmetry.space_group_name_H-M   'P 1'
#
loop_
_entity.id
_entity.type
_entity.pdbx_description
1 polymer ?
#
loop_
_entity_poly.entity_id
_entity_poly.type
_entity_poly.pdbx_seq_one_letter_code
_entity_poly.pdbx_strand_id
1 'polypeptide(L)'
;METVKDVISNYNESGHLVIESHYTISKDILIASASLLGILISLTNTTNDCYWARVFFVLSLVMLSLGILMIGISMFSKLSSDRYRLSRSMWRLNCVRDNAEYSEPSYKKRKFSFYTALIVGIILIISSMMTLVVFVAIRNDIFSYPSTGL
;
A
#
# COMPACT_ATOMS: atom_id res chain seq x y z
N MET A 1 -26.29 -29.36 -0.61
CA MET A 1 -27.29 -28.31 -0.86
C MET A 1 -26.99 -27.22 0.17
N GLU A 2 -26.37 -26.09 -0.24
CA GLU A 2 -26.13 -24.97 0.69
C GLU A 2 -27.48 -24.48 1.21
N THR A 3 -27.63 -24.33 2.52
CA THR A 3 -28.89 -23.81 3.08
C THR A 3 -28.96 -22.30 2.89
N VAL A 4 -30.17 -21.74 2.78
CA VAL A 4 -30.39 -20.28 2.65
C VAL A 4 -29.66 -19.50 3.76
N LYS A 5 -29.57 -20.11 4.95
CA LYS A 5 -28.84 -19.58 6.11
C LYS A 5 -27.33 -19.43 5.84
N ASP A 6 -26.72 -20.36 5.13
CA ASP A 6 -25.30 -20.32 4.75
C ASP A 6 -25.02 -19.18 3.75
N VAL A 7 -25.93 -18.94 2.82
CA VAL A 7 -25.80 -17.86 1.81
C VAL A 7 -25.89 -16.48 2.48
N ILE A 8 -26.81 -16.31 3.44
CA ILE A 8 -26.97 -15.06 4.20
C ILE A 8 -25.75 -14.82 5.10
N SER A 9 -25.23 -15.86 5.76
CA SER A 9 -24.02 -15.76 6.59
C SER A 9 -22.81 -15.30 5.76
N ASN A 10 -22.59 -15.93 4.60
CA ASN A 10 -21.52 -15.57 3.67
C ASN A 10 -21.64 -14.14 3.13
N TYR A 11 -22.86 -13.65 2.91
CA TYR A 11 -23.10 -12.26 2.51
C TYR A 11 -22.73 -11.27 3.61
N ASN A 12 -23.16 -11.51 4.85
CA ASN A 12 -22.88 -10.64 5.99
C ASN A 12 -21.37 -10.58 6.30
N GLU A 13 -20.70 -11.73 6.29
CA GLU A 13 -19.24 -11.82 6.47
C GLU A 13 -18.48 -11.09 5.36
N SER A 14 -18.88 -11.28 4.09
CA SER A 14 -18.28 -10.56 2.96
C SER A 14 -18.48 -9.04 3.08
N GLY A 15 -19.63 -8.59 3.60
CA GLY A 15 -19.93 -7.17 3.81
C GLY A 15 -19.05 -6.55 4.87
N HIS A 16 -18.89 -7.23 6.00
CA HIS A 16 -18.01 -6.81 7.09
C HIS A 16 -16.55 -6.68 6.61
N LEU A 17 -16.05 -7.67 5.87
CA LEU A 17 -14.68 -7.68 5.33
C LEU A 17 -14.41 -6.50 4.38
N VAL A 18 -15.39 -6.07 3.59
CA VAL A 18 -15.24 -4.92 2.68
C VAL A 18 -15.14 -3.61 3.47
N ILE A 19 -15.95 -3.44 4.52
CA ILE A 19 -15.94 -2.22 5.35
C ILE A 19 -14.62 -2.14 6.14
N GLU A 20 -14.22 -3.26 6.75
CA GLU A 20 -12.99 -3.36 7.52
C GLU A 20 -11.73 -3.13 6.66
N SER A 21 -11.70 -3.69 5.45
CA SER A 21 -10.59 -3.47 4.51
C SER A 21 -10.51 -2.01 4.05
N HIS A 22 -11.63 -1.35 3.74
CA HIS A 22 -11.65 0.09 3.43
C HIS A 22 -11.07 0.96 4.54
N TYR A 23 -11.48 0.68 5.78
CA TYR A 23 -11.01 1.41 6.95
C TYR A 23 -9.50 1.23 7.15
N THR A 24 -9.03 -0.01 7.04
CA THR A 24 -7.60 -0.36 7.18
C THR A 24 -6.75 0.31 6.09
N ILE A 25 -7.20 0.27 4.83
CA ILE A 25 -6.49 0.90 3.70
C ILE A 25 -6.37 2.41 3.91
N SER A 26 -7.47 3.06 4.30
CA SER A 26 -7.49 4.50 4.53
C SER A 26 -6.56 4.90 5.67
N LYS A 27 -6.55 4.11 6.75
CA LYS A 27 -5.65 4.30 7.90
C LYS A 27 -4.18 4.14 7.50
N ASP A 28 -3.83 3.09 6.75
CA ASP A 28 -2.46 2.81 6.35
C ASP A 28 -1.91 3.88 5.40
N ILE A 29 -2.73 4.37 4.46
CA ILE A 29 -2.37 5.49 3.57
C ILE A 29 -2.15 6.77 4.37
N LEU A 30 -3.01 7.06 5.36
CA LEU A 30 -2.89 8.25 6.20
C LEU A 30 -1.60 8.21 7.04
N ILE A 31 -1.30 7.06 7.64
CA ILE A 31 -0.06 6.85 8.42
C ILE A 31 1.17 7.00 7.52
N ALA A 32 1.14 6.40 6.32
CA ALA A 32 2.24 6.50 5.37
C ALA A 32 2.48 7.96 4.93
N SER A 33 1.40 8.71 4.69
CA SER A 33 1.46 10.13 4.30
C SER A 33 1.99 11.01 5.43
N ALA A 34 1.53 10.79 6.67
CA ALA A 34 1.99 11.51 7.85
C ALA A 34 3.46 11.22 8.15
N SER A 35 3.90 9.96 8.00
CA SER A 35 5.30 9.56 8.14
C SER A 35 6.18 10.25 7.09
N LEU A 36 5.74 10.27 5.83
CA LEU A 36 6.45 10.94 4.74
C LEU A 36 6.61 12.45 4.99
N LEU A 37 5.54 13.12 5.44
CA LEU A 37 5.59 14.52 5.84
C LEU A 37 6.52 14.75 7.04
N GLY A 38 6.51 13.88 8.04
CA GLY A 38 7.42 13.96 9.19
C GLY A 38 8.90 13.85 8.79
N ILE A 39 9.21 12.92 7.88
CA ILE A 39 10.56 12.77 7.31
C ILE A 39 10.94 14.05 6.54
N LEU A 40 10.03 14.57 5.72
CA LEU A 40 10.28 15.78 4.93
C LEU A 40 10.54 16.99 5.83
N ILE A 41 9.74 17.18 6.88
CA ILE A 41 9.88 18.28 7.84
C ILE A 41 11.20 18.17 8.60
N SER A 42 11.54 16.98 9.10
CA SER A 42 12.79 16.72 9.83
C SER A 42 14.03 17.04 8.99
N LEU A 43 13.96 16.83 7.67
CA LEU A 43 15.08 17.05 6.76
C LEU A 43 15.05 18.40 6.01
N THR A 44 13.98 19.19 6.11
CA THR A 44 13.88 20.49 5.40
C THR A 44 14.90 21.52 5.89
N ASN A 45 15.44 21.36 7.11
CA ASN A 45 16.41 22.31 7.68
C ASN A 45 17.86 22.11 7.18
N THR A 46 18.12 21.18 6.26
CA THR A 46 19.50 20.79 5.84
C THR A 46 19.87 21.29 4.44
N THR A 47 19.17 22.30 3.93
CA THR A 47 19.29 22.82 2.55
C THR A 47 20.65 23.36 2.12
N ASN A 48 21.66 23.42 2.99
CA ASN A 48 23.01 23.95 2.66
C ASN A 48 24.09 22.89 2.38
N ASP A 49 23.77 21.59 2.39
CA ASP A 49 24.77 20.54 2.16
C ASP A 49 24.91 20.11 0.68
N CYS A 50 26.12 19.63 0.36
CA CYS A 50 26.68 19.16 -0.92
C CYS A 50 25.66 18.59 -1.94
N TYR A 51 25.85 18.90 -3.23
CA TYR A 51 24.96 18.50 -4.34
C TYR A 51 24.62 16.99 -4.35
N TRP A 52 25.60 16.13 -4.04
CA TRP A 52 25.43 14.69 -3.96
C TRP A 52 24.42 14.27 -2.87
N ALA A 53 24.43 14.94 -1.72
CA ALA A 53 23.52 14.65 -0.62
C ALA A 53 22.07 15.00 -0.99
N ARG A 54 21.86 16.11 -1.73
CA ARG A 54 20.54 16.46 -2.29
C ARG A 54 20.02 15.42 -3.28
N VAL A 55 20.88 14.88 -4.15
CA VAL A 55 20.47 13.87 -5.14
C VAL A 55 20.02 12.57 -4.46
N PHE A 56 20.78 12.06 -3.48
CA PHE A 56 20.38 10.88 -2.70
C PHE A 56 19.09 11.09 -1.92
N PHE A 57 18.88 12.30 -1.40
CA PHE A 57 17.66 12.66 -0.69
C PHE A 57 16.43 12.64 -1.61
N VAL A 58 16.49 13.32 -2.76
CA VAL A 58 15.38 13.33 -3.73
C VAL A 58 15.11 11.91 -4.24
N LEU A 59 16.16 11.13 -4.51
CA LEU A 59 16.01 9.74 -4.94
C LEU A 59 15.31 8.87 -3.89
N SER A 60 15.68 9.02 -2.61
CA SER A 60 15.06 8.30 -1.49
C SER A 60 13.57 8.65 -1.37
N LEU A 61 13.20 9.93 -1.50
CA LEU A 61 11.80 10.39 -1.49
C LEU A 61 11.00 9.85 -2.68
N VAL A 62 11.58 9.87 -3.89
CA VAL A 62 10.92 9.33 -5.09
C VAL A 62 10.67 7.83 -4.91
N MET A 63 11.68 7.06 -4.48
CA MET A 63 11.50 5.62 -4.22
C MET A 63 10.47 5.34 -3.12
N LEU A 64 10.46 6.15 -2.05
CA LEU A 64 9.51 6.02 -0.95
C LEU A 64 8.07 6.26 -1.44
N SER A 65 7.86 7.32 -2.22
CA SER A 65 6.55 7.65 -2.81
C SER A 65 6.07 6.56 -3.78
N LEU A 66 6.96 6.02 -4.64
CA LEU A 66 6.65 4.90 -5.52
C LEU A 66 6.31 3.62 -4.73
N GLY A 67 7.04 3.34 -3.66
CA GLY A 67 6.80 2.19 -2.78
C GLY A 67 5.42 2.25 -2.12
N ILE A 68 5.06 3.40 -1.56
CA ILE A 68 3.73 3.64 -0.98
C ILE A 68 2.64 3.52 -2.05
N LEU A 69 2.86 4.09 -3.24
CA LEU A 69 1.90 4.02 -4.34
C LEU A 69 1.65 2.56 -4.78
N MET A 70 2.70 1.76 -4.92
CA MET A 70 2.61 0.33 -5.25
C MET A 70 1.84 -0.48 -4.20
N ILE A 71 2.11 -0.21 -2.91
CA ILE A 71 1.37 -0.84 -1.81
C ILE A 71 -0.10 -0.41 -1.82
N GLY A 72 -0.37 0.87 -2.08
CA GLY A 72 -1.73 1.40 -2.22
C GLY A 72 -2.49 0.74 -3.39
N ILE A 73 -1.87 0.61 -4.56
CA ILE A 73 -2.45 -0.08 -5.72
C ILE A 73 -2.71 -1.56 -5.41
N SER A 74 -1.77 -2.20 -4.70
CA SER A 74 -1.93 -3.58 -4.25
C SER A 74 -3.16 -3.69 -3.33
N MET A 75 -3.22 -2.89 -2.27
CA MET A 75 -4.36 -2.83 -1.36
C MET A 75 -5.69 -2.56 -2.06
N PHE A 76 -5.70 -1.65 -3.04
CA PHE A 76 -6.88 -1.38 -3.88
C PHE A 76 -7.28 -2.59 -4.73
N SER A 77 -6.31 -3.34 -5.27
CA SER A 77 -6.58 -4.59 -5.98
C SER A 77 -7.19 -5.64 -5.05
N LYS A 78 -6.77 -5.74 -3.78
CA LYS A 78 -7.40 -6.63 -2.78
C LYS A 78 -8.84 -6.21 -2.51
N LEU A 79 -9.08 -4.93 -2.29
CA LEU A 79 -10.40 -4.36 -2.08
C LEU A 79 -11.36 -4.63 -3.26
N SER A 80 -10.86 -4.52 -4.49
CA SER A 80 -11.65 -4.84 -5.69
C SER A 80 -12.06 -6.32 -5.73
N SER A 81 -11.20 -7.21 -5.26
CA SER A 81 -11.49 -8.64 -5.15
C SER A 81 -12.50 -8.94 -4.04
N ASP A 82 -12.47 -8.23 -2.92
CA ASP A 82 -13.44 -8.41 -1.84
C ASP A 82 -14.82 -7.83 -2.22
N ARG A 83 -14.87 -6.68 -2.91
CA ARG A 83 -16.12 -6.20 -3.53
C ARG A 83 -16.70 -7.19 -4.54
N TYR A 84 -15.84 -7.88 -5.29
CA TYR A 84 -16.29 -8.94 -6.19
C TYR A 84 -16.91 -10.12 -5.43
N ARG A 85 -16.28 -10.56 -4.32
CA ARG A 85 -16.85 -11.62 -3.48
C ARG A 85 -18.22 -11.23 -2.93
N LEU A 86 -18.37 -9.98 -2.49
CA LEU A 86 -19.65 -9.42 -2.04
C LEU A 86 -20.70 -9.40 -3.16
N SER A 87 -20.33 -8.95 -4.36
CA SER A 87 -21.25 -8.94 -5.50
C SER A 87 -21.68 -10.36 -5.88
N ARG A 88 -20.77 -11.34 -5.83
CA ARG A 88 -21.06 -12.75 -6.08
C ARG A 88 -22.01 -13.34 -5.04
N SER A 89 -21.82 -13.05 -3.75
CA SER A 89 -22.73 -13.51 -2.70
C SER A 89 -24.10 -12.87 -2.82
N MET A 90 -24.18 -11.57 -3.15
CA MET A 90 -25.44 -10.86 -3.43
C MET A 90 -26.18 -11.47 -4.64
N TRP A 91 -25.48 -11.76 -5.74
CA TRP A 91 -26.05 -12.42 -6.91
C TRP A 91 -26.61 -13.81 -6.60
N ARG A 92 -25.91 -14.62 -5.81
CA ARG A 92 -26.44 -15.92 -5.34
C ARG A 92 -27.71 -15.74 -4.52
N LEU A 93 -27.72 -14.77 -3.60
CA LEU A 93 -28.86 -14.47 -2.75
C LEU A 93 -30.09 -14.05 -3.58
N ASN A 94 -29.87 -13.25 -4.63
CA ASN A 94 -30.92 -12.84 -5.55
C ASN A 94 -31.46 -14.02 -6.38
N CYS A 95 -30.61 -14.93 -6.86
CA CYS A 95 -31.03 -16.14 -7.58
C CYS A 95 -31.84 -17.10 -6.69
N VAL A 96 -31.43 -17.27 -5.43
CA VAL A 96 -32.17 -18.06 -4.43
C VAL A 96 -33.54 -17.44 -4.13
N ARG A 97 -33.61 -16.11 -4.03
CA ARG A 97 -34.88 -15.40 -3.82
C ARG A 97 -35.83 -15.55 -5.01
N ASP A 98 -35.31 -15.46 -6.22
CA ASP A 98 -36.11 -15.43 -7.45
C ASP A 98 -36.30 -16.83 -8.06
N ASN A 99 -35.86 -17.91 -7.38
CA ASN A 99 -35.83 -19.30 -7.87
C ASN A 99 -35.18 -19.46 -9.27
N ALA A 100 -34.22 -18.60 -9.59
CA ALA A 100 -33.54 -18.59 -10.89
C ALA A 100 -32.27 -19.46 -10.84
N GLU A 101 -31.94 -20.12 -11.95
CA GLU A 101 -30.67 -20.85 -12.08
C GLU A 101 -29.47 -19.91 -11.97
N TYR A 102 -28.49 -20.30 -11.15
CA TYR A 102 -27.29 -19.50 -10.93
C TYR A 102 -26.36 -19.59 -12.15
N SER A 103 -26.19 -18.46 -12.86
CA SER A 103 -25.12 -18.30 -13.85
C SER A 103 -23.99 -17.46 -13.23
N GLU A 104 -22.79 -18.03 -13.15
CA GLU A 104 -21.64 -17.31 -12.60
C GLU A 104 -21.18 -16.22 -13.60
N PRO A 105 -21.04 -14.95 -13.17
CA PRO A 105 -20.52 -13.92 -14.05
C PRO A 105 -19.07 -14.23 -14.44
N SER A 106 -18.80 -14.22 -15.75
CA SER A 106 -17.47 -14.43 -16.33
C SER A 106 -16.56 -13.26 -15.97
N TYR A 107 -15.80 -13.39 -14.88
CA TYR A 107 -14.82 -12.39 -14.47
C TYR A 107 -13.38 -12.92 -14.56
N LYS A 108 -12.55 -12.22 -15.34
CA LYS A 108 -11.14 -12.56 -15.56
C LYS A 108 -10.32 -12.24 -14.30
N LYS A 109 -10.06 -13.27 -13.50
CA LYS A 109 -9.33 -13.19 -12.22
C LYS A 109 -7.88 -12.73 -12.44
N ARG A 110 -7.58 -11.44 -12.29
CA ARG A 110 -6.21 -10.90 -12.37
C ARG A 110 -5.43 -11.12 -11.06
N LYS A 111 -5.25 -12.37 -10.63
CA LYS A 111 -4.60 -12.73 -9.35
C LYS A 111 -3.08 -12.49 -9.32
N PHE A 112 -2.41 -12.58 -10.46
CA PHE A 112 -0.94 -12.52 -10.51
C PHE A 112 -0.37 -11.11 -10.29
N SER A 113 -1.17 -10.05 -10.42
CA SER A 113 -0.67 -8.66 -10.32
C SER A 113 -0.51 -8.16 -8.88
N PHE A 114 -1.26 -8.71 -7.92
CA PHE A 114 -1.33 -8.20 -6.54
C PHE A 114 -0.07 -8.50 -5.73
N TYR A 115 0.31 -9.78 -5.66
CA TYR A 115 1.47 -10.22 -4.86
C TYR A 115 2.78 -9.65 -5.41
N THR A 116 2.91 -9.57 -6.74
CA THR A 116 4.07 -8.96 -7.38
C THR A 116 4.18 -7.47 -7.05
N ALA A 117 3.08 -6.71 -7.13
CA ALA A 117 3.08 -5.28 -6.76
C ALA A 117 3.41 -5.06 -5.28
N LEU A 118 2.93 -5.95 -4.40
CA LEU A 118 3.22 -5.89 -2.97
C LEU A 118 4.70 -6.14 -2.68
N ILE A 119 5.27 -7.21 -3.24
CA ILE A 119 6.69 -7.56 -3.04
C ILE A 119 7.60 -6.45 -3.57
N VAL A 120 7.33 -5.93 -4.77
CA VAL A 120 8.12 -4.84 -5.35
C VAL A 120 7.99 -3.57 -4.52
N GLY A 121 6.79 -3.25 -4.02
CA GLY A 121 6.57 -2.10 -3.13
C GLY A 121 7.38 -2.19 -1.83
N ILE A 122 7.41 -3.36 -1.19
CA ILE A 122 8.22 -3.59 0.02
C ILE A 122 9.72 -3.41 -0.27
N ILE A 123 10.21 -4.00 -1.37
CA ILE A 123 11.63 -3.88 -1.76
C ILE A 123 12.01 -2.41 -1.98
N LEU A 124 11.15 -1.63 -2.62
CA LEU A 124 11.36 -0.19 -2.84
C LEU A 124 11.43 0.59 -1.52
N ILE A 125 10.59 0.27 -0.54
CA ILE A 125 10.64 0.91 0.78
C ILE A 125 11.93 0.58 1.52
N ILE A 126 12.34 -0.69 1.51
CA ILE A 126 13.61 -1.12 2.13
C ILE A 126 14.79 -0.41 1.47
N SER A 127 14.81 -0.34 0.13
CA SER A 127 15.83 0.39 -0.62
C SER A 127 15.85 1.88 -0.25
N SER A 128 14.68 2.51 -0.12
CA SER A 128 14.56 3.91 0.30
C SER A 128 15.14 4.14 1.71
N MET A 129 14.81 3.28 2.67
CA MET A 129 15.37 3.33 4.03
C MET A 129 16.90 3.21 4.01
N MET A 130 17.44 2.27 3.23
CA MET A 130 18.90 2.10 3.11
C MET A 130 19.57 3.34 2.51
N THR A 131 19.01 3.93 1.45
CA THR A 131 19.53 5.19 0.90
C THR A 131 19.47 6.35 1.89
N LEU A 132 18.46 6.38 2.77
CA LEU A 132 18.34 7.41 3.81
C LEU A 132 19.39 7.23 4.91
N VAL A 133 19.68 6.00 5.32
CA VAL A 133 20.77 5.68 6.27
C VAL A 133 22.12 6.09 5.68
N VAL A 134 22.37 5.78 4.40
CA VAL A 134 23.59 6.21 3.71
C VAL A 134 23.69 7.73 3.64
N PHE A 135 22.60 8.44 3.36
CA PHE A 135 22.57 9.91 3.41
C PHE A 135 22.93 10.45 4.80
N VAL A 136 22.36 9.88 5.86
CA VAL A 136 22.67 10.27 7.25
C VAL A 136 24.12 9.98 7.59
N ALA A 137 24.67 8.83 7.17
CA ALA A 137 26.06 8.46 7.39
C ALA A 137 27.02 9.41 6.68
N ILE A 138 26.80 9.69 5.38
CA ILE A 138 27.59 10.66 4.61
C ILE A 138 27.53 12.04 5.26
N ARG A 139 26.34 12.48 5.68
CA ARG A 139 26.18 13.73 6.40
C ARG A 139 27.01 13.73 7.69
N ASN A 140 26.89 12.69 8.51
CA ASN A 140 27.61 12.62 9.78
C ASN A 140 29.13 12.61 9.58
N ASP A 141 29.62 11.92 8.55
CA ASP A 141 31.05 11.94 8.18
C ASP A 141 31.51 13.33 7.71
N ILE A 142 30.67 14.05 6.94
CA ILE A 142 30.94 15.43 6.53
C ILE A 142 31.04 16.36 7.76
N PHE A 143 30.21 16.16 8.80
CA PHE A 143 30.30 16.92 10.05
C PHE A 143 31.40 16.41 11.02
N SER A 144 31.92 15.20 10.83
CA SER A 144 33.01 14.62 11.61
C SER A 144 34.40 14.98 11.10
N TYR A 145 34.53 15.66 9.95
CA TYR A 145 35.77 16.38 9.66
C TYR A 145 35.87 17.60 10.59
N PRO A 146 36.79 17.62 11.57
CA PRO A 146 37.09 18.85 12.25
C PRO A 146 37.66 19.81 11.21
N SER A 147 37.35 21.09 11.37
CA SER A 147 38.03 22.21 10.74
C SER A 147 39.51 22.27 11.16
N THR A 148 40.28 21.22 10.88
CA THR A 148 41.74 21.26 10.98
C THR A 148 42.29 21.72 9.65
N GLY A 149 42.49 23.03 9.57
CA GLY A 149 43.62 23.64 8.90
C GLY A 149 43.52 23.81 7.39
N LEU A 150 43.07 24.99 6.98
CA LEU A 150 43.87 25.87 6.13
C LEU A 150 43.43 27.33 6.30
#